data_AF-A0A7C5DKE0-F1
#
_entry.id   AF-A0A7C5DKE0-F1
#
_cell.length_a   1.000
_cell.length_b   1.000
_cell.length_c   1.000
_cell.angle_alpha   90.00
_cell.angle_beta   90.00
_cell.angle_gamma   90.00
#
_symmetry.space_group_name_H-M   'P 1'
#
loop_
_entity.id
_entity.type
_entity.pdbx_description
1 polymer ?
#
loop_
_entity_poly.entity_id
_entity_poly.type
_entity_poly.pdbx_seq_one_letter_code
_entity_poly.pdbx_strand_id
1 'polypeptide(L)'
;MMVFLKAILFILWNLLAGFLIVFTIKAMIFFPRKELFFFHKKIPFTPGFAYRKKDWLINKIRKMLSDYLKDCSSNNENTKVAEWENKVYQKAW
;
A
#
# COMPACT_ATOMS: atom_id res chain seq x y z
N MET A 1 34.15 34.19 -7.31
CA MET A 1 33.05 34.40 -6.34
C MET A 1 31.69 33.91 -6.84
N MET A 2 31.26 34.29 -8.05
CA MET A 2 29.97 33.87 -8.64
C MET A 2 29.79 32.35 -8.85
N VAL A 3 30.87 31.64 -9.21
CA VAL A 3 30.84 30.19 -9.45
C VAL A 3 30.56 29.41 -8.16
N PHE A 4 31.14 29.86 -7.04
CA PHE A 4 30.95 29.24 -5.73
C PHE A 4 29.51 29.38 -5.23
N LEU A 5 28.89 30.56 -5.42
CA LEU A 5 27.49 30.78 -5.07
C LEU A 5 26.55 29.87 -5.89
N LYS A 6 26.81 29.70 -7.19
CA LYS A 6 26.04 28.77 -8.04
C LYS A 6 26.17 27.32 -7.57
N ALA A 7 27.36 26.90 -7.14
CA ALA A 7 27.58 25.55 -6.61
C ALA A 7 26.78 25.31 -5.31
N ILE A 8 26.78 26.28 -4.39
CA ILE A 8 25.98 26.19 -3.14
C ILE A 8 24.49 26.12 -3.45
N LEU A 9 24.00 26.98 -4.35
CA LEU A 9 22.60 26.98 -4.78
C LEU A 9 22.19 25.65 -5.41
N PHE A 10 23.06 25.05 -6.21
CA PHE A 10 22.81 23.76 -6.82
C PHE A 10 22.68 22.63 -5.77
N ILE A 11 23.56 22.63 -4.76
CA ILE A 11 23.50 21.65 -3.66
C ILE A 11 22.21 21.83 -2.84
N LEU A 12 21.88 23.07 -2.47
CA LEU A 12 20.65 23.37 -1.74
C LEU A 12 19.41 22.96 -2.53
N TRP A 13 19.40 23.20 -3.84
CA TRP A 13 18.29 22.81 -4.72
C TRP A 13 18.10 21.30 -4.77
N ASN A 14 19.18 20.53 -4.90
CA ASN A 14 19.12 19.07 -4.90
C ASN A 14 18.66 18.51 -3.55
N LEU A 15 19.14 19.08 -2.44
CA LEU A 15 18.74 18.67 -1.11
C LEU A 15 17.24 18.94 -0.88
N LEU A 16 16.76 20.10 -1.30
CA LEU A 16 15.36 20.49 -1.19
C LEU A 16 14.46 19.61 -2.07
N ALA A 17 14.89 19.31 -3.30
CA ALA A 17 14.18 18.37 -4.18
C ALA A 17 14.09 16.97 -3.58
N GLY A 18 15.20 16.43 -3.05
CA GLY A 18 15.21 15.13 -2.38
C GLY A 18 14.29 15.09 -1.17
N PHE A 19 14.33 16.13 -0.32
CA PHE A 19 13.46 16.25 0.83
C PHE A 19 11.98 16.32 0.43
N LEU A 20 11.63 17.10 -0.59
CA LEU A 20 10.25 17.23 -1.07
C LEU A 20 9.68 15.91 -1.60
N ILE A 21 10.50 15.10 -2.26
CA ILE A 21 10.06 13.78 -2.75
C ILE A 21 9.68 12.88 -1.57
N VAL A 22 10.57 12.75 -0.59
CA VAL A 22 10.34 11.92 0.60
C VAL A 22 9.15 12.45 1.41
N PHE A 23 9.07 13.77 1.57
CA PHE A 23 7.96 14.43 2.25
C PHE A 23 6.63 14.15 1.56
N THR A 24 6.56 14.28 0.24
CA THR A 24 5.35 14.00 -0.55
C THR A 24 4.90 12.55 -0.42
N ILE A 25 5.83 11.60 -0.50
CA ILE A 25 5.53 10.17 -0.32
C ILE A 25 4.96 9.92 1.08
N LYS A 26 5.61 10.46 2.12
CA LYS A 26 5.14 10.33 3.50
C LYS A 26 3.77 10.96 3.69
N ALA A 27 3.56 12.15 3.13
CA ALA A 27 2.29 12.84 3.17
C ALA A 27 1.19 12.00 2.50
N MET A 28 1.43 11.47 1.30
CA MET A 28 0.45 10.64 0.57
C MET A 28 0.08 9.34 1.31
N ILE A 29 1.04 8.73 2.00
CA ILE A 29 0.81 7.48 2.73
C ILE A 29 0.08 7.72 4.06
N PHE A 30 0.51 8.73 4.83
CA PHE A 30 0.11 8.90 6.24
C PHE A 30 -0.80 10.10 6.53
N PHE A 31 -0.88 11.08 5.64
CA PHE A 31 -1.69 12.28 5.85
C PHE A 31 -2.79 12.41 4.78
N PRO A 32 -4.00 12.87 5.15
CA PRO A 32 -4.56 13.03 6.49
C PRO A 32 -5.13 11.71 7.03
N ARG A 33 -5.19 11.57 8.37
CA ARG A 33 -5.72 10.36 9.03
C ARG A 33 -7.23 10.16 8.85
N LYS A 34 -7.96 11.23 8.52
CA LYS A 34 -9.41 11.26 8.36
C LYS A 34 -9.76 11.86 7.00
N GLU A 35 -10.94 11.53 6.51
CA GLU A 35 -11.45 12.12 5.27
C GLU A 35 -11.67 13.63 5.51
N LEU A 36 -11.10 14.47 4.65
CA LEU A 36 -11.30 15.90 4.73
C LEU A 36 -12.35 16.33 3.70
N PHE A 37 -13.27 17.18 4.15
CA PHE A 37 -14.32 17.75 3.31
C PHE A 37 -14.08 19.25 3.25
N PHE A 38 -13.96 19.78 2.03
CA PHE A 38 -13.90 21.22 1.78
C PHE A 38 -15.15 21.61 1.01
N PHE A 39 -15.96 22.49 1.57
CA PHE A 39 -17.20 22.98 0.95
C PHE A 39 -18.14 21.83 0.52
N HIS A 40 -18.33 20.83 1.39
CA HIS A 40 -19.10 19.59 1.15
C HIS A 40 -18.53 18.66 0.05
N LYS A 41 -17.39 18.99 -0.58
CA LYS A 41 -16.70 18.08 -1.49
C LYS A 41 -15.54 17.39 -0.78
N LYS A 42 -15.45 16.06 -0.95
CA LYS A 42 -14.34 15.27 -0.43
C LYS A 42 -13.06 15.62 -1.16
N ILE A 43 -11.99 15.90 -0.42
CA ILE A 43 -10.69 16.18 -1.02
C ILE A 43 -10.12 14.85 -1.57
N PRO A 44 -9.75 14.79 -2.86
CA PRO A 44 -9.10 13.60 -3.42
C PRO A 44 -7.80 13.30 -2.65
N PHE A 45 -7.44 12.03 -2.54
CA PHE A 45 -6.26 11.57 -1.77
C PHE A 45 -6.38 11.68 -0.23
N THR A 46 -7.58 11.94 0.29
CA THR A 46 -7.88 11.84 1.74
C THR A 46 -8.92 10.74 2.01
N PRO A 47 -8.78 9.89 3.05
CA PRO A 47 -7.65 9.78 3.98
C PRO A 47 -6.42 9.13 3.31
N GLY A 48 -5.25 9.29 3.93
CA GLY A 48 -3.98 8.74 3.43
C GLY A 48 -4.04 7.24 3.14
N PHE A 49 -3.25 6.78 2.16
CA PHE A 49 -3.35 5.43 1.60
C PHE A 49 -3.27 4.32 2.66
N ALA A 50 -2.37 4.46 3.64
CA ALA A 50 -2.20 3.48 4.71
C ALA A 50 -3.48 3.32 5.55
N TYR A 51 -4.12 4.44 5.92
CA TYR A 51 -5.35 4.41 6.72
C TYR A 51 -6.51 3.79 5.94
N ARG A 52 -6.63 4.10 4.64
CA ARG A 52 -7.67 3.54 3.77
C ARG A 52 -7.54 2.02 3.56
N LYS A 53 -6.32 1.49 3.54
CA LYS A 53 -6.05 0.07 3.24
C LYS A 53 -5.77 -0.79 4.47
N LYS A 54 -5.60 -0.20 5.65
CA LYS A 54 -5.31 -0.91 6.91
C LYS A 54 -6.33 -2.03 7.17
N ASP A 55 -7.61 -1.71 7.15
CA ASP A 55 -8.66 -2.69 7.48
C ASP A 55 -8.75 -3.79 6.43
N TRP A 56 -8.57 -3.44 5.15
CA TRP A 56 -8.49 -4.41 4.06
C TRP A 56 -7.32 -5.38 4.25
N LEU A 57 -6.15 -4.86 4.62
CA LEU A 57 -4.93 -5.67 4.82
C LEU A 57 -5.08 -6.59 6.02
N ILE A 58 -5.60 -6.10 7.15
CA ILE A 58 -5.89 -6.90 8.34
C ILE A 58 -6.88 -8.02 8.01
N ASN A 59 -7.98 -7.69 7.33
CA ASN A 59 -8.99 -8.68 6.95
C ASN A 59 -8.41 -9.74 6.01
N LYS A 60 -7.53 -9.34 5.09
CA LYS A 60 -6.86 -10.28 4.17
C LYS A 60 -5.92 -11.22 4.91
N ILE A 61 -5.12 -10.73 5.86
CA ILE A 61 -4.24 -11.56 6.70
C ILE A 61 -5.07 -12.52 7.53
N ARG A 62 -6.13 -12.02 8.20
CA ARG A 62 -7.02 -12.85 9.01
C ARG A 62 -7.67 -13.96 8.19
N LYS A 63 -8.18 -13.63 7.00
CA LYS A 63 -8.76 -14.62 6.09
C LYS A 63 -7.72 -15.65 5.67
N MET A 64 -6.53 -15.22 5.28
CA MET A 64 -5.45 -16.12 4.86
C MET A 64 -5.02 -17.08 5.99
N LEU A 65 -4.92 -16.58 7.22
CA LEU A 65 -4.62 -17.41 8.39
C LEU A 65 -5.75 -18.41 8.69
N SER A 66 -7.00 -17.94 8.65
CA SER A 66 -8.16 -18.81 8.85
C SER A 66 -8.24 -19.91 7.79
N ASP A 67 -7.96 -19.56 6.54
CA ASP A 67 -7.96 -20.51 5.42
C ASP A 67 -6.83 -21.53 5.61
N TYR A 68 -5.62 -21.09 6.00
CA TYR A 68 -4.49 -21.96 6.29
C TYR A 68 -4.77 -22.94 7.44
N LEU A 69 -5.30 -22.46 8.57
CA LEU A 69 -5.66 -23.32 9.70
C LEU A 69 -6.73 -24.34 9.33
N LYS A 70 -7.70 -23.94 8.48
CA LYS A 70 -8.72 -24.84 7.96
C LYS A 70 -8.09 -25.92 7.07
N ASP A 71 -7.17 -25.53 6.19
CA ASP A 71 -6.44 -26.45 5.32
C ASP A 71 -5.60 -27.45 6.15
N CYS A 72 -4.97 -27.02 7.24
CA CYS A 72 -4.22 -27.92 8.13
C CYS A 72 -5.11 -28.82 9.00
N SER A 73 -6.32 -28.36 9.36
CA SER A 73 -7.21 -29.08 10.28
C SER A 73 -8.09 -30.12 9.58
N SER A 74 -8.23 -30.08 8.26
CA SER A 74 -9.12 -30.98 7.52
C SER A 74 -8.35 -31.82 6.50
N ASN A 75 -8.48 -33.15 6.59
CA ASN A 75 -8.08 -34.09 5.52
C ASN A 75 -9.06 -34.09 4.33
N ASN A 76 -9.88 -33.05 4.17
CA ASN A 76 -10.96 -33.01 3.18
C ASN A 76 -10.48 -32.43 1.84
N GLU A 77 -11.05 -32.92 0.75
CA GLU A 77 -10.78 -32.51 -0.64
C GLU A 77 -11.28 -31.08 -1.00
N ASN A 78 -11.81 -30.33 -0.03
CA ASN A 78 -12.28 -28.95 -0.18
C ASN A 78 -11.29 -27.92 0.40
N THR A 79 -10.00 -28.22 0.35
CA THR A 79 -8.92 -27.28 0.68
C THR A 79 -8.59 -26.39 -0.51
N LYS A 80 -7.98 -25.23 -0.26
CA LYS A 80 -7.53 -24.35 -1.34
C LYS A 80 -6.51 -25.01 -2.27
N VAL A 81 -5.74 -25.96 -1.75
CA VAL A 81 -4.79 -26.75 -2.52
C VAL A 81 -5.55 -27.60 -3.54
N ALA A 82 -6.59 -28.32 -3.11
CA ALA A 82 -7.41 -29.13 -4.01
C ALA A 82 -8.18 -28.28 -5.06
N GLU A 83 -8.70 -27.11 -4.68
CA GLU A 83 -9.29 -26.17 -5.66
C GLU A 83 -8.27 -25.67 -6.69
N TRP A 84 -7.04 -25.42 -6.25
CA TRP A 84 -5.96 -24.99 -7.14
C TRP A 84 -5.52 -26.12 -8.07
N GLU A 85 -5.35 -27.33 -7.54
CA GLU A 85 -5.05 -28.54 -8.32
C GLU A 85 -6.11 -28.78 -9.40
N ASN A 86 -7.40 -28.69 -9.05
CA ASN A 86 -8.50 -28.82 -10.01
C ASN A 86 -8.45 -27.74 -11.11
N LYS A 87 -8.15 -26.49 -10.76
CA LYS A 87 -7.99 -25.41 -11.75
C LYS A 87 -6.81 -25.62 -12.68
N VAL A 88 -5.70 -26.15 -12.16
CA VAL A 88 -4.53 -26.49 -12.98
C VAL A 88 -4.85 -27.66 -13.90
N TYR A 89 -5.50 -28.70 -13.37
CA TYR A 89 -5.94 -29.86 -14.14
C TYR A 89 -6.84 -29.47 -15.31
N GLN A 90 -7.91 -28.69 -15.08
CA GLN A 90 -8.81 -28.18 -16.13
C GLN A 90 -8.17 -27.26 -17.17
N LYS A 91 -6.98 -26.73 -16.88
CA LYS A 91 -6.28 -25.81 -17.79
C LYS A 91 -5.17 -26.52 -18.59
N ALA A 92 -4.68 -27.65 -18.08
CA ALA A 92 -3.67 -28.48 -18.72
C ALA A 92 -4.27 -29.59 -19.59
N TRP A 93 -5.48 -30.03 -19.27
CA TRP A 93 -6.29 -31.00 -20.02
C TRP A 93 -7.56 -30.35 -20.55
#